data_AF-A0A529CFP1-F1
#
_entry.id   AF-A0A529CFP1-F1
#
_cell.length_a   1.000
_cell.length_b   1.000
_cell.length_c   1.000
_cell.angle_alpha   90.00
_cell.angle_beta   90.00
_cell.angle_gamma   90.00
#
_symmetry.space_group_name_H-M   'P 1'
#
loop_
_entity.id
_entity.type
_entity.pdbx_description
1 polymer ?
#
loop_
_entity_poly.entity_id
_entity_poly.type
_entity_poly.pdbx_seq_one_letter_code
_entity_poly.pdbx_strand_id
1 'polypeptide(L)' 'MTSTAATRFSRLRFALLVLLGVYPLITAILYVVFPLTQEWQIWQRTLVIAPLMVSIMIWGLIPGVQRAFRGFINPTVR' A
#
# COMPACT_ATOMS: atom_id res chain seq x y z
N MET A 1 17.91 19.75 -27.28
CA MET A 1 16.98 19.55 -26.15
C MET A 1 16.84 18.05 -25.92
N THR A 2 17.72 17.45 -25.12
CA THR A 2 17.72 16.01 -24.84
C THR A 2 16.85 15.71 -23.63
N SER A 3 15.87 14.82 -23.80
CA SER A 3 14.81 14.52 -22.85
C SER A 3 15.31 13.71 -21.64
N THR A 4 15.22 14.28 -20.44
CA THR A 4 15.54 13.65 -19.14
C THR A 4 14.40 12.75 -18.68
N ALA A 5 14.11 11.65 -19.39
CA ALA A 5 12.93 10.81 -19.15
C ALA A 5 13.17 9.53 -18.32
N ALA A 6 14.38 9.28 -17.80
CA ALA A 6 14.77 7.94 -17.35
C ALA A 6 14.58 7.60 -15.84
N THR A 7 14.19 8.53 -14.96
CA THR A 7 14.09 8.26 -13.49
C THR A 7 12.69 8.46 -12.87
N ARG A 8 11.76 9.12 -13.57
CA ARG A 8 10.40 9.39 -13.05
C ARG A 8 9.52 8.14 -13.01
N PHE A 9 9.73 7.21 -13.94
CA PHE A 9 8.90 6.00 -14.07
C PHE A 9 9.05 5.03 -12.90
N SER A 10 10.21 4.93 -12.26
CA SER A 10 10.40 4.01 -11.12
C SER A 10 9.57 4.45 -9.90
N ARG A 11 9.60 5.75 -9.58
CA ARG A 11 8.80 6.32 -8.48
C ARG A 11 7.30 6.23 -8.75
N LEU A 12 6.88 6.50 -9.99
CA LEU A 12 5.47 6.39 -10.39
C LEU A 12 4.97 4.94 -10.36
N ARG A 13 5.74 3.98 -10.89
CA ARG A 13 5.39 2.55 -10.85
C ARG A 13 5.31 2.03 -9.42
N PHE A 14 6.24 2.42 -8.56
CA PHE A 14 6.19 2.10 -7.14
C PHE A 14 4.94 2.67 -6.47
N ALA A 15 4.63 3.95 -6.70
CA ALA A 15 3.42 4.58 -6.17
C ALA A 15 2.14 3.89 -6.67
N LEU A 16 2.08 3.49 -7.95
CA LEU A 16 0.94 2.75 -8.50
C LEU A 16 0.81 1.36 -7.90
N LEU A 17 1.91 0.63 -7.68
CA LEU A 17 1.87 -0.68 -7.02
C LEU A 17 1.39 -0.57 -5.57
N VAL A 18 1.91 0.44 -4.86
CA VAL A 18 1.49 0.75 -3.49
C VAL A 18 0.00 1.12 -3.47
N LEU A 19 -0.45 1.98 -4.37
CA LEU A 19 -1.85 2.38 -4.49
C LEU A 19 -2.75 1.17 -4.81
N LEU A 20 -2.32 0.30 -5.72
CA LEU A 20 -3.04 -0.92 -6.09
C LEU A 20 -3.18 -1.88 -4.91
N GLY A 21 -2.19 -1.95 -4.02
CA GLY A 21 -2.30 -2.78 -2.81
C GLY A 21 -3.04 -2.08 -1.66
N VAL A 22 -2.86 -0.78 -1.50
CA VAL A 22 -3.49 0.01 -0.42
C VAL A 22 -4.98 0.14 -0.65
N TYR A 23 -5.42 0.43 -1.87
CA TYR A 23 -6.85 0.61 -2.16
C TYR A 23 -7.72 -0.58 -1.72
N PRO A 24 -7.48 -1.83 -2.15
CA PRO A 24 -8.27 -2.97 -1.70
C PRO A 24 -8.08 -3.26 -0.22
N LEU A 25 -6.92 -2.95 0.36
CA LEU A 25 -6.67 -3.10 1.79
C LEU A 25 -7.57 -2.16 2.61
N ILE A 26 -7.61 -0.88 2.25
CA ILE A 26 -8.47 0.11 2.89
C ILE A 26 -9.93 -0.30 2.74
N THR A 27 -10.34 -0.68 1.53
CA THR A 27 -11.70 -1.14 1.26
C THR A 27 -12.06 -2.34 2.14
N ALA A 28 -11.21 -3.36 2.22
CA ALA A 28 -11.46 -4.54 3.05
C ALA A 28 -11.59 -4.18 4.54
N ILE A 29 -10.69 -3.35 5.07
CA ILE A 29 -10.75 -2.88 6.46
C ILE A 29 -12.06 -2.13 6.71
N LEU A 30 -12.45 -1.23 5.80
CA LEU A 30 -13.71 -0.50 5.92
C LEU A 30 -14.90 -1.46 5.94
N TYR A 31 -14.98 -2.40 5.02
CA TYR A 31 -16.10 -3.36 4.97
C TYR A 31 -16.18 -4.24 6.22
N VAL A 32 -15.06 -4.53 6.89
CA VAL A 32 -15.04 -5.28 8.14
C VAL A 32 -15.38 -4.39 9.34
N VAL A 33 -14.79 -3.19 9.43
CA VAL A 33 -14.94 -2.32 10.60
C VAL A 33 -16.29 -1.61 10.60
N PHE A 34 -16.82 -1.22 9.44
CA PHE A 34 -18.07 -0.48 9.31
C PHE A 34 -19.28 -1.19 9.94
N PRO A 35 -19.52 -2.51 9.74
CA PRO A 35 -20.60 -3.22 10.44
C PRO A 35 -20.31 -3.42 11.93
N LEU A 36 -19.04 -3.55 12.34
CA LEU A 36 -18.66 -3.73 13.75
C LEU A 36 -18.79 -2.45 14.58
N THR A 37 -18.80 -1.29 13.93
CA THR A 37 -18.74 0.02 14.58
C THR A 37 -19.96 0.88 14.24
N GLN A 38 -21.12 0.29 13.88
CA GLN A 38 -22.35 1.00 13.47
C GLN A 38 -22.73 2.17 14.41
N GLU A 39 -22.63 1.96 15.72
CA GLU A 39 -22.98 2.95 16.74
C GLU A 39 -21.83 3.92 17.10
N TRP A 40 -20.66 3.76 16.48
CA TRP A 40 -19.47 4.55 16.83
C TRP A 40 -19.45 5.87 16.07
N GLN A 41 -19.01 6.91 16.77
CA GLN A 41 -18.71 8.20 16.16
C GLN A 41 -17.55 8.08 15.17
N ILE A 42 -17.52 8.94 14.16
CA ILE A 42 -16.53 8.92 13.08
C ILE A 42 -15.09 8.91 13.62
N TRP A 43 -14.80 9.66 14.69
CA TRP A 43 -13.48 9.74 15.28
C TRP A 43 -13.04 8.44 15.98
N GLN A 44 -13.98 7.70 16.59
CA GLN A 44 -13.70 6.41 17.24
C GLN A 44 -13.38 5.33 16.19
N ARG A 45 -14.13 5.33 15.09
CA ARG A 45 -13.83 4.46 13.93
C ARG A 45 -12.46 4.76 13.36
N THR A 46 -12.16 6.04 13.15
CA THR A 46 -10.87 6.48 12.60
C THR A 46 -9.71 6.10 13.51
N LEU A 47 -9.91 6.17 14.84
CA LEU A 47 -8.95 5.73 15.85
C LEU A 47 -8.57 4.25 15.74
N VAL A 48 -9.47 3.38 15.28
CA VAL A 48 -9.19 1.94 15.08
C VAL A 48 -8.63 1.69 13.69
N ILE A 49 -9.24 2.31 12.67
CA ILE A 49 -8.92 2.09 11.27
C ILE A 49 -7.49 2.57 10.94
N ALA A 50 -7.08 3.73 11.46
CA ALA A 50 -5.76 4.30 11.17
C ALA A 50 -4.58 3.42 11.65
N PRO A 51 -4.48 3.00 12.93
CA PRO A 51 -3.38 2.15 13.37
C PRO A 51 -3.39 0.77 12.72
N LEU A 52 -4.59 0.23 12.43
CA LEU A 52 -4.73 -1.04 11.72
C LEU A 52 -4.16 -0.94 10.30
N MET A 53 -4.55 0.10 9.55
CA MET A 53 -4.00 0.38 8.22
C MET A 53 -2.47 0.51 8.26
N VAL A 54 -1.94 1.34 9.17
CA VAL A 54 -0.50 1.60 9.25
C VAL A 54 0.28 0.32 9.56
N SER A 55 -0.21 -0.49 10.50
CA SER A 55 0.42 -1.76 10.86
C SER A 55 0.47 -2.72 9.67
N ILE A 56 -0.64 -2.86 8.93
CA ILE A 56 -0.69 -3.74 7.76
C ILE A 56 0.17 -3.19 6.61
N MET A 57 0.24 -1.87 6.45
CA MET A 57 1.10 -1.26 5.44
C MET A 57 2.58 -1.50 5.73
N ILE A 58 3.01 -1.31 6.98
CA ILE A 58 4.42 -1.50 7.38
C ILE A 58 4.84 -2.97 7.28
N TRP A 59 4.00 -3.90 7.73
CA TRP A 59 4.35 -5.32 7.81
C TRP A 59 3.95 -6.16 6.60
N GLY A 60 2.96 -5.72 5.82
CA GLY A 60 2.47 -6.46 4.65
C GLY A 60 2.84 -5.78 3.34
N LEU A 61 2.37 -4.55 3.15
CA LEU A 61 2.40 -3.91 1.84
C LEU A 61 3.79 -3.42 1.43
N ILE A 62 4.48 -2.68 2.30
CA ILE A 62 5.83 -2.19 2.04
C ILE A 62 6.81 -3.34 1.75
N PRO A 63 6.90 -4.41 2.58
CA PRO A 63 7.78 -5.53 2.28
C PRO A 63 7.33 -6.32 1.05
N GLY A 64 6.02 -6.44 0.79
CA GLY A 64 5.48 -7.08 -0.41
C GLY A 64 5.91 -6.36 -1.70
N VAL A 65 5.74 -5.04 -1.75
CA VAL A 65 6.18 -4.21 -2.88
C VAL A 65 7.71 -4.25 -3.01
N GLN A 66 8.46 -4.14 -1.91
CA GLN A 66 9.92 -4.26 -1.93
C GLN A 66 10.38 -5.64 -2.43
N ARG A 67 9.68 -6.72 -2.07
CA ARG A 67 9.99 -8.09 -2.54
C ARG A 67 9.71 -8.26 -4.03
N ALA A 68 8.61 -7.70 -4.54
CA ALA A 68 8.30 -7.66 -5.96
C ALA A 68 9.37 -6.88 -6.76
N PHE A 69 9.86 -5.77 -6.21
CA PHE A 69 10.95 -4.99 -6.83
C PHE A 69 12.31 -5.69 -6.73
N ARG A 70 12.60 -6.42 -5.64
CA ARG A 70 13.84 -7.24 -5.52
C ARG A 70 13.91 -8.35 -6.55
N GLY A 71 12.77 -8.99 -6.88
CA GLY A 71 12.69 -9.99 -7.95
C GLY A 71 13.03 -9.44 -9.34
N PHE A 72 12.89 -8.13 -9.56
CA PHE A 72 13.22 -7.49 -10.84
C PHE A 72 14.69 -7.07 -10.95
N ILE A 73 15.41 -6.89 -9.83
CA ILE A 73 16.81 -6.42 -9.83
C ILE A 73 17.82 -7.58 -9.78
N ASN A 74 17.45 -8.77 -9.32
CA ASN A 74 18.36 -9.91 -9.25
C ASN A 74 17.86 -11.07 -10.13
N PRO A 75 18.03 -11.02 -11.47
CA PRO A 75 18.15 -12.25 -12.21
C PRO A 75 19.40 -12.92 -11.66
N THR A 76 19.23 -13.97 -10.87
CA THR A 76 20.31 -14.92 -10.59
C THR A 76 20.64 -15.56 -11.93
N VAL A 77 21.52 -14.91 -12.69
CA VAL A 77 22.19 -15.51 -13.83
C VAL A 77 23.10 -16.57 -13.23
N ARG A 78 22.62 -17.81 -13.21
CA ARG A 78 23.46 -18.99 -13.03
C ARG A 78 23.96 -19.43 -14.40
#